data_AF-A0A2V8T8D1-F1
#
_entry.id   AF-A0A2V8T8D1-F1
#
_cell.length_a   1.000
_cell.length_b   1.000
_cell.length_c   1.000
_cell.angle_alpha   90.00
_cell.angle_beta   90.00
_cell.angle_gamma   90.00
#
_symmetry.space_group_name_H-M   'P 1'
#
loop_
_entity.id
_entity.type
_entity.pdbx_description
1 polymer ?
#
loop_
_entity_poly.entity_id
_entity_poly.type
_entity_poly.pdbx_seq_one_letter_code
_entity_poly.pdbx_strand_id
1 'polypeptide(L)' 'MKTGLRKLAALVSPSLREPSACESCGAEFVCGATLAGCWCSEIKLSEEVRAELRARYQRCLCRACLERYAADATVKDE' A
#
# COMPACT_ATOMS: atom_id res chain seq x y z
N MET A 1 6.16 -30.68 -17.36
CA MET A 1 5.94 -30.50 -15.90
C MET A 1 6.97 -29.54 -15.29
N LYS A 2 6.94 -28.23 -15.59
CA LYS A 2 7.95 -27.26 -15.07
C LYS A 2 7.38 -25.90 -14.64
N THR A 3 6.07 -25.68 -14.75
CA THR A 3 5.42 -24.37 -14.53
C THR A 3 5.00 -24.11 -13.07
N GLY A 4 5.04 -25.11 -12.19
CA GLY A 4 4.55 -24.99 -10.81
C GLY A 4 5.50 -24.28 -9.84
N LEU A 5 6.83 -24.44 -10.01
CA LEU A 5 7.78 -24.02 -8.98
C LEU A 5 8.05 -22.51 -8.96
N ARG A 6 7.84 -21.81 -10.08
CA ARG A 6 8.08 -20.35 -10.19
C ARG A 6 7.09 -19.52 -9.36
N LYS A 7 5.89 -20.03 -9.09
CA LYS A 7 4.86 -19.28 -8.33
C LYS A 7 5.13 -19.24 -6.83
N LEU A 8 5.95 -20.15 -6.30
CA LEU A 8 6.25 -20.23 -4.88
C LEU A 8 7.36 -19.25 -4.46
N ALA A 9 8.28 -18.91 -5.36
CA ALA A 9 9.39 -17.99 -5.07
C ALA A 9 8.92 -16.55 -4.76
N ALA A 10 7.84 -16.09 -5.40
CA ALA A 10 7.26 -14.76 -5.14
C ALA A 10 6.64 -14.62 -3.74
N LEU A 11 6.34 -15.74 -3.07
CA LEU A 11 5.87 -15.76 -1.68
C LEU A 11 7.04 -15.74 -0.67
N VAL A 12 8.26 -16.08 -1.10
CA VAL A 12 9.44 -16.27 -0.23
C VAL A 12 10.31 -15.01 -0.15
N SER A 13 10.36 -14.17 -1.18
CA SER A 13 11.28 -13.02 -1.23
C SER A 13 10.56 -11.69 -1.51
N PRO A 14 10.40 -10.79 -0.52
CA PRO A 14 9.84 -9.45 -0.74
C PRO A 14 10.62 -8.62 -1.77
N SER A 15 11.91 -8.88 -1.97
CA SER A 15 12.77 -8.19 -2.95
C SER A 15 12.51 -8.57 -4.42
N LEU A 16 11.69 -9.58 -4.70
CA LEU A 16 11.29 -9.95 -6.07
C LEU A 16 9.93 -9.36 -6.49
N ARG A 17 9.28 -8.58 -5.60
CA ARG A 17 8.07 -7.84 -5.98
C ARG A 17 8.47 -6.72 -6.94
N GLU A 18 7.86 -6.73 -8.12
CA GLU A 18 7.96 -5.62 -9.06
C GLU A 18 7.54 -4.33 -8.36
N PRO A 19 8.36 -3.25 -8.41
CA PRO A 19 7.98 -1.97 -7.84
C PRO A 19 6.62 -1.56 -8.43
N SER A 20 5.67 -1.30 -7.56
CA SER A 20 4.36 -0.82 -7.94
C SER A 20 4.40 0.71 -8.00
N ALA A 21 3.81 1.31 -9.03
CA ALA A 21 3.60 2.75 -9.07
C ALA A 21 2.43 3.15 -8.17
N CYS A 22 2.61 4.19 -7.36
CA CYS A 22 1.57 4.76 -6.51
C CYS A 22 0.46 5.35 -7.37
N GLU A 23 -0.81 5.02 -7.09
CA GLU A 23 -1.94 5.58 -7.85
C GLU A 23 -2.19 7.07 -7.54
N SER A 24 -1.77 7.54 -6.36
CA SER A 24 -1.91 8.95 -5.95
C SER A 24 -0.80 9.83 -6.54
N CYS A 25 0.47 9.42 -6.46
CA CYS A 25 1.60 10.26 -6.86
C CYS A 25 2.44 9.72 -8.03
N GLY A 26 2.20 8.50 -8.51
CA GLY A 26 2.96 7.86 -9.58
C GLY A 26 4.34 7.33 -9.17
N ALA A 27 4.81 7.59 -7.94
CA ALA A 27 6.13 7.16 -7.50
C ALA A 27 6.25 5.63 -7.43
N GLU A 28 7.40 5.10 -7.86
CA GLU A 28 7.73 3.69 -7.73
C GLU A 28 7.97 3.34 -6.25
N PHE A 29 7.26 2.35 -5.75
CA PHE A 29 7.41 1.85 -4.38
C PHE A 29 7.16 0.35 -4.33
N VAL A 30 7.78 -0.33 -3.37
CA VAL A 30 7.53 -1.75 -3.15
C VAL A 30 6.38 -1.89 -2.16
N CYS A 31 5.24 -2.46 -2.58
CA CYS A 31 4.10 -2.63 -1.68
C CYS A 31 4.51 -3.42 -0.43
N GLY A 32 4.28 -2.82 0.74
CA GLY A 32 4.60 -3.42 2.02
C GLY A 32 3.69 -4.57 2.43
N ALA A 33 2.69 -4.96 1.62
CA ALA A 33 1.81 -6.09 1.89
C ALA A 33 2.59 -7.41 1.94
N THR A 34 3.06 -7.72 3.14
CA THR A 34 3.77 -8.95 3.50
C THR A 34 2.89 -9.78 4.44
N LEU A 35 3.36 -10.97 4.78
CA LEU A 35 2.77 -11.78 5.85
C LEU A 35 2.72 -11.04 7.20
N ALA A 36 3.60 -10.04 7.40
CA ALA A 36 3.65 -9.23 8.61
C ALA A 36 2.63 -8.06 8.62
N GLY A 37 1.94 -7.80 7.50
CA GLY A 37 1.02 -6.68 7.36
C GLY A 37 1.43 -5.72 6.25
N CYS A 38 0.73 -4.60 6.13
CA CYS A 38 1.02 -3.51 5.21
C CYS A 38 0.93 -2.19 6.00
N TRP A 39 1.75 -1.21 5.66
CA TRP A 39 1.66 0.11 6.28
C TRP A 39 0.29 0.77 6.09
N CYS A 40 -0.50 0.37 5.07
CA CYS A 40 -1.90 0.81 4.94
C CYS A 40 -2.75 0.47 6.18
N SER A 41 -2.37 -0.59 6.90
CA SER A 41 -3.00 -1.02 8.16
C SER A 41 -2.25 -0.52 9.40
N GLU A 42 -0.95 -0.23 9.29
CA GLU A 42 -0.15 0.31 10.42
C GLU A 42 -0.35 1.82 10.60
N ILE A 43 -0.48 2.57 9.49
CA ILE A 43 -0.71 4.01 9.51
C ILE A 43 -2.12 4.26 10.04
N LYS A 44 -2.19 5.04 11.12
CA LYS A 44 -3.44 5.37 11.79
C LYS A 44 -4.21 6.40 10.96
N LEU A 45 -4.99 5.92 10.01
CA LEU A 45 -5.94 6.71 9.23
C LEU A 45 -7.30 6.72 9.93
N SER A 46 -7.95 7.89 9.96
CA SER A 46 -9.36 8.00 10.31
C SER A 46 -10.20 7.13 9.38
N GLU A 47 -11.33 6.61 9.89
CA GLU A 47 -12.16 5.68 9.13
C GLU A 47 -12.71 6.32 7.84
N GLU A 48 -13.07 7.60 7.91
CA GLU A 48 -13.52 8.40 6.76
C GLU A 48 -12.45 8.50 5.67
N VAL A 49 -11.20 8.82 6.06
CA VAL A 49 -10.08 8.92 5.12
C VAL A 49 -9.74 7.55 4.55
N ARG A 50 -9.79 6.50 5.35
CA ARG A 50 -9.59 5.13 4.86
C ARG A 50 -10.67 4.73 3.84
N ALA A 51 -11.93 5.05 4.13
CA ALA A 51 -13.05 4.78 3.22
C ALA A 51 -12.92 5.58 1.92
N GLU A 52 -12.56 6.86 2.02
CA GLU A 52 -12.32 7.73 0.86
C GLU A 52 -11.16 7.22 0.00
N LEU A 53 -10.02 6.88 0.60
CA LEU A 53 -8.89 6.33 -0.13
C LEU A 53 -9.24 5.00 -0.81
N ARG A 54 -10.03 4.15 -0.14
CA ARG A 54 -10.50 2.88 -0.71
C ARG A 54 -11.50 3.06 -1.85
N ALA A 55 -12.30 4.13 -1.81
CA ALA A 55 -13.25 4.46 -2.87
C ALA A 55 -12.57 5.14 -4.07
N ARG A 56 -11.55 5.99 -3.82
CA ARG A 56 -10.83 6.75 -4.84
C ARG A 56 -9.74 5.95 -5.52
N TYR A 57 -9.03 5.10 -4.79
CA TYR A 57 -7.87 4.37 -5.28
C TYR A 57 -8.10 2.86 -5.25
N GLN A 58 -7.89 2.21 -6.40
CA GLN A 58 -8.06 0.75 -6.51
C GLN A 58 -6.73 -0.01 -6.37
N ARG A 59 -5.60 0.67 -6.55
CA ARG A 59 -4.25 0.12 -6.40
C ARG A 59 -3.57 0.64 -5.12
N CYS A 60 -2.37 0.13 -4.88
CA CYS A 60 -1.62 0.42 -3.68
C CYS A 60 -1.10 1.87 -3.69
N LEU A 61 -1.08 2.48 -2.51
CA LEU A 61 -0.49 3.79 -2.27
C LEU A 61 0.83 3.66 -1.51
N CYS A 62 1.79 4.53 -1.84
CA CYS A 62 3.06 4.57 -1.14
C CYS A 62 2.88 5.12 0.29
N ARG A 63 3.81 4.77 1.17
CA ARG A 63 3.83 5.21 2.58
C ARG A 63 3.72 6.74 2.70
N ALA A 64 4.49 7.49 1.89
CA ALA A 64 4.50 8.94 1.93
C ALA A 64 3.13 9.56 1.62
N CYS A 65 2.40 9.03 0.63
CA CYS A 65 1.04 9.46 0.35
C CYS A 65 0.12 9.19 1.54
N LEU A 66 0.18 7.98 2.11
CA LEU A 66 -0.67 7.60 3.25
C LEU A 66 -0.38 8.44 4.49
N GLU A 67 0.89 8.73 4.80
CA GLU A 67 1.27 9.63 5.90
C GLU A 67 0.75 11.06 5.66
N ARG A 68 0.74 11.52 4.40
CA ARG A 68 0.18 12.83 4.05
C ARG A 68 -1.33 12.90 4.23
N TYR A 69 -2.06 11.87 3.80
CA TYR A 69 -3.50 11.76 4.07
C TYR A 69 -3.81 11.61 5.56
N ALA A 70 -2.96 10.91 6.32
CA ALA A 70 -3.10 10.80 7.77
C ALA A 70 -2.92 12.17 8.45
N ALA A 71 -1.94 12.97 8.02
CA ALA A 71 -1.73 14.31 8.53
C ALA A 71 -2.88 15.26 8.16
N ASP A 72 -3.38 15.19 6.92
CA ASP A 72 -4.51 16.02 6.46
C ASP A 72 -5.81 15.68 7.21
N ALA A 73 -6.02 14.41 7.54
CA ALA A 73 -7.17 13.94 8.31
C ALA A 73 -7.29 14.60 9.69
N THR A 74 -6.15 14.91 10.33
CA THR A 74 -6.13 15.48 11.68
C THR A 74 -6.48 16.96 11.75
N VAL A 75 -6.56 17.65 10.61
CA VAL A 75 -6.82 19.10 10.54
C VAL A 75 -8.29 19.41 10.21
N LYS A 76 -9.10 18.42 9.82
CA LYS A 76 -10.51 18.60 9.39
C LYS A 76 -11.55 18.50 10.52
N ASP A 77 -11.13 18.57 11.79
CA ASP A 77 -12.01 18.48 12.97
C ASP A 77 -11.91 19.76 13.83
N GLU A 78 -12.03 20.94 13.21
CA GLU A 78 -12.18 22.25 13.91
C GLU A 78 -13.38 23.03 13.38
#